data_AF-A0AAV5M841-F1
#
_entry.id   AF-A0AAV5M841-F1
#
_cell.length_a   1.000
_cell.length_b   1.000
_cell.length_c   1.000
_cell.angle_alpha   90.00
_cell.angle_beta   90.00
_cell.angle_gamma   90.00
#
_symmetry.space_group_name_H-M   'P 1'
#
loop_
_entity.id
_entity.type
_entity.pdbx_description
1 polymer ?
#
loop_
_entity_poly.entity_id
_entity_poly.type
_entity_poly.pdbx_seq_one_letter_code
_entity_poly.pdbx_strand_id
1 'polypeptide(L)'
;MFINHFTASRAPRKTNHHLLTIKQKIGESLRAYIARFHNEAVQVERLDQSMAMHALMDGLKDSSFYRSLNKREPTSLNDLLRRAEGYIRAEERAAIKEAQETSNSERKRKIEKDIDNESTKDRKQSRYNYLHI
;
A
#
# COMPACT_ATOMS: atom_id res chain seq x y z
N MET A 1 41.48 -16.14 -36.52
CA MET A 1 40.04 -16.35 -36.25
C MET A 1 39.90 -16.86 -34.84
N PHE A 2 39.20 -16.13 -33.95
CA PHE A 2 38.75 -16.68 -32.68
C PHE A 2 37.31 -16.27 -32.47
N ILE A 3 36.43 -17.26 -32.40
CA ILE A 3 34.99 -17.10 -32.21
C ILE A 3 34.77 -16.81 -30.73
N ASN A 4 34.25 -15.62 -30.43
CA ASN A 4 33.76 -15.28 -29.09
C ASN A 4 32.64 -16.25 -28.72
N HIS A 5 32.90 -17.11 -27.72
CA HIS A 5 31.84 -17.84 -27.05
C HIS A 5 31.02 -16.86 -26.22
N PHE A 6 29.93 -16.36 -26.79
CA PHE A 6 28.88 -15.70 -26.03
C PHE A 6 28.10 -16.78 -25.28
N THR A 7 28.54 -17.12 -24.07
CA THR A 7 27.70 -17.88 -23.13
C THR A 7 26.57 -16.97 -22.68
N ALA A 8 25.45 -17.03 -23.40
CA ALA A 8 24.20 -16.47 -22.92
C ALA A 8 23.85 -17.17 -21.60
N SER A 9 24.13 -16.54 -20.46
CA SER A 9 23.65 -17.00 -19.17
C SER A 9 22.13 -16.84 -19.18
N ARG A 10 21.41 -17.91 -19.55
CA ARG A 10 20.00 -18.01 -19.18
C ARG A 10 20.00 -17.96 -17.66
N ALA A 11 19.47 -16.87 -17.10
CA ALA A 11 19.26 -16.76 -15.66
C ALA A 11 18.61 -18.07 -15.17
N PRO A 12 19.11 -18.67 -14.08
CA PRO A 12 18.57 -19.93 -13.58
C PRO A 12 17.06 -19.79 -13.35
N ARG A 13 16.29 -20.77 -13.85
CA ARG A 13 14.83 -20.78 -13.74
C ARG A 13 14.44 -20.78 -12.26
N LYS A 14 13.43 -19.97 -11.89
CA LYS A 14 12.96 -19.90 -10.50
C LYS A 14 12.16 -21.15 -10.16
N THR A 15 12.34 -21.66 -8.94
CA THR A 15 11.63 -22.84 -8.42
C THR A 15 10.40 -22.43 -7.62
N ASN A 16 9.48 -23.35 -7.35
CA ASN A 16 8.34 -23.05 -6.47
C ASN A 16 8.80 -22.62 -5.06
N HIS A 17 9.89 -23.18 -4.54
CA HIS A 17 10.47 -22.78 -3.24
C HIS A 17 10.94 -21.33 -3.21
N HIS A 18 11.33 -20.76 -4.35
CA HIS A 18 11.70 -19.35 -4.43
C HIS A 18 10.56 -18.42 -3.97
N LEU A 19 9.30 -18.82 -4.19
CA LEU A 19 8.14 -18.03 -3.79
C LEU A 19 8.03 -17.84 -2.27
N LEU A 20 8.55 -18.77 -1.46
CA LEU A 20 8.57 -18.67 0.01
C LEU A 20 9.44 -17.51 0.50
N THR A 21 10.40 -17.07 -0.32
CA THR A 21 11.29 -15.94 0.00
C THR A 21 10.61 -14.59 -0.19
N ILE A 22 9.46 -14.55 -0.87
CA ILE A 22 8.76 -13.31 -1.19
C ILE A 22 7.88 -12.91 -0.02
N LYS A 23 8.42 -12.03 0.83
CA LYS A 23 7.70 -11.45 1.97
C LYS A 23 7.18 -10.05 1.66
N GLN A 24 6.03 -9.72 2.21
CA GLN A 24 5.47 -8.37 2.22
C GLN A 24 6.34 -7.48 3.10
N LYS A 25 6.81 -6.37 2.54
CA LYS A 25 7.73 -5.46 3.22
C LYS A 25 6.98 -4.52 4.17
N ILE A 26 7.70 -3.96 5.13
CA ILE A 26 7.18 -2.86 5.98
C ILE A 26 6.83 -1.67 5.08
N GLY A 27 5.65 -1.09 5.29
CA GLY A 27 5.13 0.01 4.47
C GLY A 27 4.60 -0.39 3.08
N GLU A 28 4.75 -1.65 2.68
CA GLU A 28 4.23 -2.12 1.40
C GLU A 28 2.72 -2.38 1.46
N SER A 29 1.99 -1.86 0.47
CA SER A 29 0.55 -2.11 0.31
C SER A 29 0.29 -3.55 -0.14
N LEU A 30 -0.92 -4.06 0.11
CA LEU A 30 -1.29 -5.41 -0.33
C LEU A 30 -1.18 -5.56 -1.85
N ARG A 31 -1.57 -4.51 -2.59
CA ARG A 31 -1.47 -4.46 -4.06
C ARG A 31 -0.04 -4.61 -4.56
N ALA A 32 0.89 -3.85 -3.98
CA ALA A 32 2.29 -3.89 -4.38
C ALA A 32 2.92 -5.26 -4.11
N TYR A 33 2.61 -5.84 -2.95
CA TYR A 33 3.06 -7.18 -2.59
C TYR A 33 2.56 -8.24 -3.58
N ILE A 34 1.26 -8.27 -3.87
CA ILE A 34 0.67 -9.25 -4.81
C ILE A 34 1.23 -9.09 -6.21
N ALA A 35 1.45 -7.85 -6.67
CA ALA A 35 2.08 -7.59 -7.96
C ALA A 35 3.51 -8.16 -8.01
N ARG A 36 4.33 -7.97 -6.98
CA ARG A 36 5.66 -8.57 -6.90
C ARG A 36 5.60 -10.09 -6.86
N PHE A 37 4.71 -10.66 -6.04
CA PHE A 37 4.54 -12.11 -5.96
C PHE A 37 4.15 -12.71 -7.32
N HIS A 38 3.22 -12.09 -8.03
CA HIS A 38 2.82 -12.52 -9.37
C HIS A 38 3.98 -12.44 -10.37
N ASN A 39 4.73 -11.35 -10.38
CA ASN A 39 5.91 -11.21 -11.26
C ASN A 39 6.95 -12.30 -11.03
N GLU A 40 7.09 -12.76 -9.78
CA GLU A 40 7.98 -13.86 -9.40
C GLU A 40 7.39 -15.23 -9.80
N ALA A 41 6.09 -15.43 -9.59
CA ALA A 41 5.38 -16.65 -9.94
C ALA A 41 5.37 -16.94 -11.45
N VAL A 42 5.27 -15.91 -12.30
CA VAL A 42 5.29 -16.07 -13.77
C VAL A 42 6.62 -16.59 -14.30
N GLN A 43 7.70 -16.48 -13.52
CA GLN A 43 9.04 -16.96 -13.87
C GLN A 43 9.26 -18.43 -13.48
N VAL A 44 8.28 -19.06 -12.81
CA VAL A 44 8.32 -20.47 -12.42
C VAL A 44 7.71 -21.33 -13.52
N GLU A 45 8.51 -22.24 -14.10
CA GLU A 45 8.12 -23.04 -15.27
C GLU A 45 6.91 -23.97 -15.01
N ARG A 46 6.84 -24.57 -13.83
CA ARG A 46 5.76 -25.48 -13.42
C ARG A 46 5.25 -25.02 -12.06
N LEU A 47 4.46 -23.95 -12.09
CA LEU A 47 3.89 -23.37 -10.87
C LEU A 47 2.97 -24.39 -10.19
N ASP A 48 3.30 -24.73 -8.95
CA ASP A 48 2.41 -25.48 -8.05
C ASP A 48 1.47 -24.47 -7.37
N GLN A 49 0.18 -24.55 -7.68
CA GLN A 49 -0.82 -23.61 -7.17
C GLN A 49 -1.01 -23.70 -5.65
N SER A 50 -0.89 -24.91 -5.07
CA SER A 50 -1.01 -25.11 -3.63
C SER A 50 0.18 -24.50 -2.92
N MET A 51 1.39 -24.73 -3.43
CA MET A 51 2.61 -24.10 -2.92
C MET A 51 2.56 -22.58 -3.09
N ALA A 52 2.10 -22.08 -4.23
CA ALA A 52 1.98 -20.65 -4.48
C ALA A 52 0.96 -19.99 -3.54
N MET A 53 -0.18 -20.64 -3.29
CA MET A 53 -1.17 -20.17 -2.31
C MET A 53 -0.56 -20.12 -0.91
N HIS A 54 0.11 -21.18 -0.49
CA HIS A 54 0.80 -21.24 0.80
C HIS A 54 1.87 -20.15 0.93
N ALA A 55 2.75 -20.02 -0.06
CA ALA A 55 3.80 -19.00 -0.10
C ALA A 55 3.23 -17.57 -0.08
N LEU A 56 2.14 -17.33 -0.81
CA LEU A 56 1.48 -16.02 -0.80
C LEU A 56 0.96 -15.69 0.59
N MET A 57 0.30 -16.64 1.25
CA MET A 57 -0.23 -16.47 2.62
C MET A 57 0.88 -16.28 3.65
N ASP A 58 1.91 -17.13 3.60
CA ASP A 58 3.07 -17.09 4.50
C ASP A 58 3.94 -15.83 4.30
N GLY A 59 3.85 -15.19 3.12
CA GLY A 59 4.52 -13.94 2.85
C GLY A 59 3.77 -12.69 3.32
N LEU A 60 2.51 -12.79 3.77
CA LEU A 60 1.73 -11.63 4.23
C LEU A 60 2.24 -11.11 5.58
N LYS A 61 2.18 -9.78 5.76
CA LYS A 61 2.35 -9.16 7.09
C LYS A 61 1.09 -9.35 7.91
N ASP A 62 1.20 -9.28 9.24
CA ASP A 62 0.03 -9.28 10.11
C ASP A 62 -0.85 -8.04 9.83
N SER A 63 -1.95 -8.29 9.13
CA SER A 63 -2.86 -7.30 8.56
C SER A 63 -4.30 -7.78 8.69
N SER A 64 -5.26 -6.88 8.46
CA SER A 64 -6.68 -7.24 8.45
C SER A 64 -6.97 -8.35 7.44
N PHE A 65 -6.31 -8.33 6.28
CA PHE A 65 -6.40 -9.37 5.27
C PHE A 65 -5.85 -10.70 5.78
N TYR A 66 -4.61 -10.73 6.30
CA TYR A 66 -4.01 -11.95 6.86
C TYR A 66 -4.90 -12.59 7.95
N ARG A 67 -5.40 -11.79 8.89
CA ARG A 67 -6.31 -12.26 9.94
C ARG A 67 -7.62 -12.81 9.39
N SER A 68 -8.13 -12.26 8.29
CA SER A 68 -9.35 -12.76 7.64
C SER A 68 -9.14 -14.15 7.02
N LEU A 69 -7.96 -14.41 6.48
CA LEU A 69 -7.60 -15.71 5.91
C LEU A 69 -7.46 -16.76 7.00
N ASN A 70 -6.88 -16.41 8.16
CA ASN A 70 -6.80 -17.33 9.29
C ASN A 70 -8.17 -17.65 9.91
N LYS A 71 -9.13 -16.72 9.85
CA LYS A 71 -10.51 -16.96 10.28
C LYS A 71 -11.28 -17.85 9.29
N ARG A 72 -11.01 -17.69 7.99
CA ARG A 72 -11.65 -18.46 6.93
C ARG A 72 -10.62 -18.73 5.85
N GLU A 73 -10.07 -19.94 5.85
CA GLU A 73 -9.06 -20.33 4.90
C GLU A 73 -9.57 -20.20 3.45
N PRO A 74 -8.72 -19.75 2.50
CA PRO A 74 -9.05 -19.78 1.09
C PRO A 74 -9.08 -21.22 0.58
N THR A 75 -10.00 -21.54 -0.33
CA THR A 75 -10.10 -22.89 -0.89
C THR A 75 -9.23 -23.10 -2.13
N SER A 76 -8.70 -22.01 -2.69
CA SER A 76 -7.85 -22.02 -3.90
C SER A 76 -7.09 -20.71 -4.02
N LEU A 77 -6.02 -20.71 -4.83
CA LEU A 77 -5.27 -19.50 -5.16
C LEU A 77 -6.17 -18.41 -5.78
N ASN A 78 -7.13 -18.79 -6.62
CA ASN A 78 -8.08 -17.86 -7.22
C ASN A 78 -9.01 -17.23 -6.17
N ASP A 79 -9.51 -18.01 -5.21
CA ASP A 79 -10.31 -17.49 -4.11
C ASP A 79 -9.48 -16.51 -3.26
N LEU A 80 -8.23 -16.86 -2.95
CA LEU A 80 -7.30 -15.99 -2.22
C LEU A 80 -7.10 -14.64 -2.94
N LEU A 81 -6.79 -14.66 -4.24
CA LEU A 81 -6.58 -13.45 -5.04
C LEU A 81 -7.85 -12.60 -5.16
N ARG A 82 -9.01 -13.23 -5.35
CA ARG A 82 -10.31 -12.53 -5.38
C ARG A 82 -10.59 -11.82 -4.06
N ARG A 83 -10.35 -12.48 -2.92
CA ARG A 83 -10.51 -11.84 -1.60
C ARG A 83 -9.53 -10.69 -1.46
N ALA A 84 -8.28 -10.87 -1.89
CA ALA A 84 -7.27 -9.82 -1.84
C ALA A 84 -7.68 -8.57 -2.63
N GLU A 85 -8.28 -8.72 -3.80
CA GLU A 85 -8.82 -7.57 -4.55
C GLU A 85 -9.85 -6.77 -3.75
N GLY A 86 -10.72 -7.45 -3.01
CA GLY A 86 -11.69 -6.78 -2.13
C GLY A 86 -11.00 -5.93 -1.05
N TYR A 87 -9.94 -6.47 -0.45
CA TYR A 87 -9.15 -5.76 0.55
C TYR A 87 -8.34 -4.61 -0.05
N ILE A 88 -7.74 -4.79 -1.23
CA ILE A 88 -7.04 -3.72 -1.96
C ILE A 88 -7.98 -2.55 -2.21
N ARG A 89 -9.19 -2.81 -2.73
CA ARG A 89 -10.19 -1.75 -2.97
C ARG A 89 -10.61 -1.06 -1.67
N ALA A 90 -10.70 -1.81 -0.57
CA ALA A 90 -11.02 -1.25 0.75
C ALA A 90 -9.87 -0.36 1.28
N GLU A 91 -8.61 -0.81 1.17
CA GLU A 91 -7.42 -0.02 1.52
C GLU A 91 -7.34 1.28 0.69
N GLU A 92 -7.54 1.19 -0.63
CA GLU A 92 -7.53 2.34 -1.53
C GLU A 92 -8.65 3.35 -1.18
N ARG A 93 -9.87 2.88 -0.87
CA ARG A 93 -10.98 3.74 -0.43
C ARG A 93 -10.69 4.41 0.92
N ALA A 94 -10.12 3.67 1.87
CA ALA A 94 -9.76 4.21 3.17
C ALA A 94 -8.69 5.31 3.04
N ALA A 95 -7.67 5.09 2.21
CA ALA A 95 -6.62 6.07 1.94
C ALA A 95 -7.17 7.36 1.30
N ILE A 96 -8.13 7.24 0.36
CA ILE A 96 -8.79 8.42 -0.24
C ILE A 96 -9.57 9.20 0.82
N LYS A 97 -10.32 8.51 1.68
CA LYS A 97 -11.10 9.13 2.74
C LYS A 97 -10.20 9.86 3.74
N GLU A 98 -9.11 9.22 4.15
CA GLU A 98 -8.11 9.82 5.05
C GLU A 98 -7.48 11.07 4.43
N ALA A 99 -7.10 11.02 3.14
CA ALA A 99 -6.56 12.18 2.43
C ALA A 99 -7.57 13.35 2.30
N GLN A 100 -8.86 13.05 2.16
CA GLN A 100 -9.90 14.06 2.15
C GLN A 100 -10.08 14.70 3.54
N GLU A 101 -10.12 13.88 4.59
CA GLU A 101 -10.26 14.35 5.97
C GLU A 101 -9.07 15.21 6.40
N THR A 102 -7.84 14.81 6.06
CA THR A 102 -6.63 15.59 6.34
C THR A 102 -6.68 16.93 5.62
N SER A 103 -7.00 16.95 4.32
CA SER A 103 -7.11 18.20 3.55
C SER A 103 -8.20 19.14 4.08
N ASN A 104 -9.35 18.60 4.50
CA ASN A 104 -10.43 19.39 5.11
C ASN A 104 -10.01 19.95 6.47
N SER A 105 -9.31 19.15 7.27
CA SER A 105 -8.80 19.59 8.58
C SER A 105 -7.78 20.72 8.43
N GLU A 106 -6.90 20.65 7.43
CA GLU A 106 -5.93 21.70 7.10
C GLU A 106 -6.60 22.98 6.64
N ARG A 107 -7.60 22.89 5.76
CA ARG A 107 -8.41 24.04 5.32
C ARG A 107 -9.11 24.70 6.50
N LYS A 108 -9.76 23.92 7.37
CA LYS A 108 -10.43 24.45 8.56
C LYS A 108 -9.47 25.17 9.50
N ARG A 109 -8.31 24.57 9.79
CA ARG A 109 -7.26 25.20 10.61
C ARG A 109 -6.73 26.50 10.00
N LYS A 110 -6.68 26.60 8.66
CA LYS A 110 -6.25 27.82 7.98
C LYS A 110 -7.28 28.93 8.12
N ILE A 111 -8.55 28.63 7.89
CA ILE A 111 -9.67 29.57 8.06
C ILE A 111 -9.74 30.09 9.51
N GLU A 112 -9.60 29.21 10.49
CA GLU A 112 -9.63 29.58 11.91
C GLU A 112 -8.48 30.53 12.28
N LYS A 113 -7.27 30.28 11.75
CA LYS A 113 -6.14 31.21 11.90
C LYS A 113 -6.36 32.55 11.22
N ASP A 114 -6.98 32.57 10.04
CA ASP A 114 -7.25 33.81 9.31
C ASP A 114 -8.28 34.66 10.07
N ILE A 115 -9.33 34.05 10.63
CA ILE A 115 -10.35 34.73 11.46
C ILE A 115 -9.74 35.29 12.76
N ASP A 116 -8.89 34.52 13.44
CA ASP A 116 -8.18 34.99 14.65
C ASP A 116 -7.25 36.16 14.35
N ASN A 117 -6.61 36.15 13.17
CA ASN A 117 -5.69 37.21 12.78
C ASN A 117 -6.42 38.50 12.36
N GLU A 118 -7.61 38.39 11.78
CA GLU A 118 -8.48 39.52 11.45
C GLU A 118 -9.08 40.17 12.71
N SER A 119 -9.63 39.35 13.60
CA SER A 119 -10.18 39.82 14.88
C SER A 119 -9.14 40.47 15.81
N THR A 120 -7.89 40.00 15.79
CA THR A 120 -6.78 40.66 16.52
C THR A 120 -6.34 41.98 15.90
N LYS A 121 -6.46 42.15 14.58
CA LYS A 121 -6.21 43.44 13.90
C LYS A 121 -7.30 44.46 14.21
N ASP A 122 -8.57 44.07 14.13
CA ASP A 122 -9.71 44.94 14.44
C ASP A 122 -9.65 45.46 15.87
N ARG A 123 -9.25 44.60 16.82
CA ARG A 123 -9.11 44.97 18.23
C ARG A 123 -7.96 45.96 18.48
N LYS A 124 -6.87 45.88 17.71
CA LYS A 124 -5.77 46.85 17.75
C LYS A 124 -6.17 48.18 17.12
N GLN A 125 -6.88 48.16 15.99
CA GLN A 125 -7.36 49.36 15.31
C GLN A 125 -8.38 50.13 16.16
N SER A 126 -9.32 49.41 16.79
CA SER A 126 -10.29 50.01 17.70
C SER A 126 -9.63 50.65 18.92
N ARG A 127 -8.58 50.03 19.48
CA ARG A 127 -7.79 50.64 20.57
C ARG A 127 -7.05 51.89 20.11
N TYR A 128 -6.47 51.89 18.92
CA TYR A 128 -5.75 53.04 18.38
C TYR A 128 -6.70 54.23 18.17
N ASN A 129 -7.88 53.99 17.58
CA ASN A 129 -8.88 55.04 17.35
C ASN A 129 -9.40 55.65 18.65
N TYR A 130 -9.50 54.89 19.75
CA TYR A 130 -9.99 55.39 21.05
C TYR A 130 -8.95 56.23 21.80
N LEU A 131 -7.66 56.03 21.52
CA LEU A 131 -6.55 56.72 22.19
C LEU A 131 -6.18 58.07 21.54
N HIS A 132 -6.78 58.41 20.38
CA HIS A 132 -6.41 59.58 19.57
C HIS A 132 -7.62 60.50 19.27
N ILE A 133 -8.66 60.43 20.10
CA ILE A 133 -9.74 61.42 20.23
C ILE A 133 -9.55 62.13 21.58
#